data_AF-A0A151JCH7-F1
#
_entry.id   AF-A0A151JCH7-F1
#
_cell.length_a   1.000
_cell.length_b   1.000
_cell.length_c   1.000
_cell.angle_alpha   90.00
_cell.angle_beta   90.00
_cell.angle_gamma   90.00
#
_symmetry.space_group_name_H-M   'P 1'
#
loop_
_entity.id
_entity.type
_entity.pdbx_description
1 polymer ?
#
loop_
_entity_poly.entity_id
_entity_poly.type
_entity_poly.pdbx_seq_one_letter_code
_entity_poly.pdbx_strand_id
1 'polypeptide(L)'
;MEIGGSTLNFLDITIINNNNSLEYDWYHKPTFSRRYLNFFSQHPLSQKKCTVIGMIDRAFLLSIPKYHKKNLLFVIETLLMNDYPLDFIFNTINLRLKSLLHNKTLKQNSDITTQNDKDDMEIKTWFTILYTEGIDGKFREVVRDLDVNLSFYSLNKLNCFIGPQKDRLSNLQQKNVIYKINCKDCDASYVGQTKRTLKTRVKEHKNDIRKSNGNLSVLSEHRLELNHEFDWDDVKVVDSERWLYKRRISEMLHIKLQNNSLNLQSDTDFLHHSYLSILNNLH
;
A
#
# COMPACT_ATOMS: atom_id res chain seq x y z
N MET A 1 34.13 16.41 20.34
CA MET A 1 33.03 16.46 21.33
C MET A 1 32.04 17.47 20.81
N GLU A 2 30.88 17.02 20.31
CA GLU A 2 29.78 17.95 20.07
C GLU A 2 29.38 18.55 21.43
N ILE A 3 29.51 19.86 21.56
CA ILE A 3 29.04 20.59 22.74
C ILE A 3 27.51 20.58 22.65
N GLY A 4 26.87 19.68 23.39
CA GLY A 4 25.42 19.46 23.35
C GLY A 4 24.66 20.71 23.79
N GLY A 5 23.77 21.20 22.93
CA GLY A 5 22.81 22.25 23.29
C GLY A 5 21.82 21.76 24.36
N SER A 6 21.02 22.69 24.91
CA SER A 6 19.98 22.38 25.92
C SER A 6 18.80 21.56 25.37
N THR A 7 18.76 21.31 24.06
CA THR A 7 17.68 20.57 23.38
C THR A 7 18.24 19.62 22.32
N LEU A 8 17.64 18.43 22.21
CA LEU A 8 17.97 17.42 21.20
C LEU A 8 16.69 16.88 20.54
N ASN A 9 16.65 16.89 19.20
CA ASN A 9 15.54 16.28 18.46
C ASN A 9 15.88 14.84 18.12
N PHE A 10 15.00 13.90 18.48
CA PHE A 10 15.13 12.49 18.16
C PHE A 10 13.77 11.91 17.73
N LEU A 11 13.69 11.41 16.50
CA LEU A 11 12.44 10.95 15.87
C LEU A 11 11.35 12.03 15.95
N ASP A 12 10.24 11.74 16.64
CA ASP A 12 9.08 12.61 16.83
C ASP A 12 9.13 13.36 18.18
N ILE A 13 10.27 13.41 18.88
CA ILE A 13 10.39 14.03 20.21
C ILE A 13 11.51 15.08 20.23
N THR A 14 11.25 16.22 20.86
CA THR A 14 12.29 17.17 21.30
C THR A 14 12.55 16.90 22.77
N ILE A 15 13.76 16.47 23.11
CA ILE A 15 14.24 16.27 24.48
C ILE A 15 14.85 17.58 24.94
N ILE A 16 14.41 18.10 26.08
CA ILE A 16 14.85 19.38 26.66
C ILE A 16 15.48 19.08 28.03
N ASN A 17 16.72 19.50 28.22
CA ASN A 17 17.41 19.36 29.49
C ASN A 17 17.15 20.60 30.36
N ASN A 18 16.32 20.44 31.39
CA ASN A 18 16.04 21.45 32.40
C ASN A 18 16.71 21.06 33.72
N ASN A 19 17.98 21.43 33.87
CA ASN A 19 18.78 21.38 35.12
C ASN A 19 18.37 20.25 36.08
N ASN A 20 18.68 19.01 35.70
CA ASN A 20 18.38 17.72 36.38
C ASN A 20 17.04 17.06 36.04
N SER A 21 16.23 17.63 35.14
CA SER A 21 15.01 16.98 34.63
C SER A 21 14.98 16.97 33.11
N LEU A 22 14.52 15.86 32.54
CA LEU A 22 14.26 15.75 31.11
C LEU A 22 12.79 16.04 30.83
N GLU A 23 12.56 17.00 29.96
CA GLU A 23 11.25 17.25 29.40
C GLU A 23 11.20 16.80 27.95
N TYR A 24 9.99 16.50 27.48
CA TYR A 24 9.77 16.10 26.10
C TYR A 24 8.57 16.84 25.52
N ASP A 25 8.69 17.26 24.26
CA ASP A 25 7.62 17.81 23.44
C ASP A 25 7.54 17.07 22.10
N TRP A 26 6.38 17.12 21.46
CA TRP A 26 6.14 16.50 20.16
C TRP A 26 6.85 17.32 19.05
N TYR A 27 7.88 16.72 18.47
CA TYR A 27 8.71 17.34 17.44
C TYR A 27 8.15 17.13 16.03
N HIS A 28 8.27 18.18 15.21
CA HIS A 28 8.03 18.12 13.79
C HIS A 28 9.23 18.68 13.06
N LYS A 29 9.66 18.02 11.97
CA LYS A 29 10.72 18.57 11.12
C LYS A 29 10.28 19.92 10.52
N PRO A 30 11.20 20.88 10.31
CA PRO A 30 10.89 22.15 9.66
C PRO A 30 10.24 21.99 8.28
N THR A 31 10.52 20.90 7.59
CA THR A 31 9.95 20.57 6.27
C THR A 31 8.59 19.86 6.34
N PHE A 32 7.98 19.76 7.53
CA PHE A 32 6.71 19.07 7.70
C PHE A 32 5.55 19.84 7.04
N SER A 33 4.93 19.23 6.04
CA SER A 33 3.88 19.84 5.21
C SER A 33 2.51 19.94 5.87
N ARG A 34 2.31 19.32 7.05
CA ARG A 34 1.01 19.18 7.71
C ARG A 34 -0.08 18.51 6.85
N ARG A 35 0.29 17.80 5.79
CA ARG A 35 -0.64 17.04 4.95
C ARG A 35 -0.91 15.66 5.53
N TYR A 36 -2.18 15.39 5.79
CA TYR A 36 -2.70 14.11 6.26
C TYR A 36 -3.78 13.60 5.29
N LEU A 37 -4.44 12.50 5.66
CA LEU A 37 -5.58 11.98 4.92
C LEU A 37 -6.69 13.03 4.85
N ASN A 38 -6.95 13.60 3.68
CA ASN A 38 -8.03 14.58 3.49
C ASN A 38 -9.42 13.99 3.83
N PHE A 39 -10.28 14.78 4.46
CA PHE A 39 -11.59 14.31 4.90
C PHE A 39 -12.54 13.92 3.76
N PHE A 40 -12.43 14.53 2.59
CA PHE A 40 -13.25 14.20 1.42
C PHE A 40 -12.66 13.07 0.56
N SER A 41 -11.52 12.52 0.95
CA SER A 41 -10.94 11.38 0.24
C SER A 41 -11.82 10.12 0.38
N GLN A 42 -11.77 9.26 -0.63
CA GLN A 42 -12.48 7.98 -0.71
C GLN A 42 -11.88 6.93 0.25
N HIS A 43 -12.05 7.19 1.54
CA HIS A 43 -11.58 6.34 2.62
C HIS A 43 -12.69 6.14 3.67
N PRO A 44 -12.75 4.96 4.31
CA PRO A 44 -13.69 4.72 5.39
C PRO A 44 -13.56 5.77 6.50
N LEU A 45 -14.70 6.13 7.12
CA LEU A 45 -14.72 7.03 8.27
C LEU A 45 -13.84 6.53 9.42
N SER A 46 -13.68 5.22 9.58
CA SER A 46 -12.77 4.64 10.58
C SER A 46 -11.32 5.09 10.38
N GLN A 47 -10.83 5.16 9.14
CA GLN A 47 -9.46 5.61 8.85
C GLN A 47 -9.30 7.12 9.07
N LYS A 48 -10.32 7.91 8.74
CA LYS A 48 -10.37 9.35 9.06
C LYS A 48 -10.34 9.57 10.58
N LYS A 49 -11.11 8.79 11.34
CA LYS A 49 -11.10 8.79 12.81
C LYS A 49 -9.74 8.37 13.37
N CYS A 50 -9.12 7.33 12.83
CA CYS A 50 -7.78 6.88 13.21
C CYS A 50 -6.72 7.97 13.01
N THR A 51 -6.84 8.80 11.96
CA THR A 51 -5.94 9.94 11.74
C THR A 51 -6.00 10.91 12.92
N VAL A 52 -7.20 11.30 13.35
CA VAL A 52 -7.39 12.18 14.52
C VAL A 52 -6.85 11.53 15.80
N ILE A 53 -7.20 10.26 16.05
CA ILE A 53 -6.75 9.52 17.23
C ILE A 53 -5.22 9.46 17.30
N GLY A 54 -4.56 9.12 16.20
CA GLY A 54 -3.10 9.03 16.15
C GLY A 54 -2.39 10.36 16.39
N MET A 55 -3.00 11.49 16.03
CA MET A 55 -2.46 12.81 16.34
C MET A 55 -2.62 13.16 17.82
N ILE A 56 -3.77 12.84 18.41
CA ILE A 56 -4.01 13.03 19.85
C ILE A 56 -3.08 12.15 20.68
N ASP A 57 -2.87 10.91 20.27
CA ASP A 57 -1.94 10.00 20.95
C ASP A 57 -0.53 10.57 20.95
N ARG A 58 -0.04 11.07 19.81
CA ARG A 58 1.28 11.73 19.75
C ARG A 58 1.33 12.95 20.67
N ALA A 59 0.32 13.82 20.60
CA ALA A 59 0.27 15.03 21.42
C ALA A 59 0.34 14.72 22.93
N PHE A 60 -0.30 13.65 23.41
CA PHE A 60 -0.38 13.35 24.85
C PHE A 60 0.68 12.35 25.34
N LEU A 61 1.13 11.42 24.49
CA LEU A 61 2.10 10.38 24.84
C LEU A 61 3.54 10.81 24.59
N LEU A 62 3.77 11.73 23.65
CA LEU A 62 5.11 12.24 23.29
C LEU A 62 5.41 13.63 23.86
N SER A 63 4.55 14.17 24.72
CA SER A 63 4.84 15.44 25.39
C SER A 63 4.37 15.48 26.85
N ILE A 64 5.04 16.28 27.67
CA ILE A 64 4.64 16.51 29.06
C ILE A 64 3.42 17.46 29.14
N PRO A 65 2.61 17.40 30.23
CA PRO A 65 1.34 18.13 30.33
C PRO A 65 1.37 19.62 30.00
N LYS A 66 2.48 20.31 30.28
CA LYS A 66 2.62 21.73 29.97
C LYS A 66 2.54 22.05 28.46
N TYR A 67 2.86 21.09 27.60
CA TYR A 67 2.80 21.27 26.14
C TYR A 67 1.48 20.78 25.52
N HIS A 68 0.61 20.10 26.27
CA HIS A 68 -0.62 19.49 25.75
C HIS A 68 -1.57 20.51 25.10
N LYS A 69 -1.71 21.70 25.70
CA LYS A 69 -2.57 22.77 25.13
C LYS A 69 -2.07 23.22 23.76
N LYS A 70 -0.77 23.52 23.63
CA LYS A 70 -0.12 23.91 22.37
C LYS A 70 -0.28 22.81 21.32
N ASN A 71 -0.01 21.56 21.70
CA ASN A 71 -0.09 20.43 20.79
C ASN A 71 -1.52 20.14 20.34
N LEU A 72 -2.51 20.30 21.23
CA LEU A 72 -3.92 20.13 20.87
C LEU A 72 -4.38 21.19 19.86
N LEU A 73 -4.00 22.45 20.07
CA LEU A 73 -4.28 23.53 19.10
C LEU A 73 -3.66 23.20 17.74
N PHE A 74 -2.40 22.77 17.73
CA PHE A 74 -1.72 22.33 16.52
C PHE A 74 -2.44 21.18 15.80
N VAL A 75 -2.96 20.18 16.55
CA VAL A 75 -3.75 19.08 15.97
C VAL A 75 -5.01 19.61 15.31
N ILE A 76 -5.77 20.49 15.98
CA ILE A 76 -7.02 21.05 15.46
C ILE A 76 -6.76 21.86 14.18
N GLU A 77 -5.78 22.77 14.20
CA GLU A 77 -5.39 23.56 13.03
C GLU A 77 -5.00 22.65 11.85
N THR A 78 -4.19 21.63 12.11
CA THR A 78 -3.75 20.70 11.07
C THR A 78 -4.91 19.89 10.49
N LEU A 79 -5.86 19.44 11.31
CA LEU A 79 -7.04 18.71 10.83
C LEU A 79 -7.97 19.60 9.99
N LEU A 80 -8.14 20.86 10.39
CA LEU A 80 -8.89 21.85 9.60
C LEU A 80 -8.24 22.10 8.22
N MET A 81 -6.91 22.16 8.15
CA MET A 81 -6.17 22.27 6.87
C MET A 81 -6.33 21.03 5.96
N ASN A 82 -6.87 19.92 6.49
CA ASN A 82 -7.17 18.70 5.75
C ASN A 82 -8.70 18.45 5.65
N ASP A 83 -9.49 19.52 5.80
CA ASP A 83 -10.94 19.59 5.61
C ASP A 83 -11.79 18.77 6.59
N TYR A 84 -11.25 18.44 7.77
CA TYR A 84 -12.04 17.74 8.78
C TYR A 84 -13.10 18.67 9.40
N PRO A 85 -14.38 18.26 9.47
CA PRO A 85 -15.42 19.03 10.14
C PRO A 85 -15.14 19.18 11.64
N LEU A 86 -15.40 20.37 12.20
CA LEU A 86 -15.17 20.67 13.61
C LEU A 86 -15.88 19.67 14.54
N ASP A 87 -17.14 19.36 14.28
CA ASP A 87 -17.91 18.41 15.09
C ASP A 87 -17.26 17.02 15.10
N PHE A 88 -16.76 16.56 13.95
CA PHE A 88 -16.07 15.29 13.84
C PHE A 88 -14.75 15.29 14.64
N ILE A 89 -13.99 16.38 14.55
CA ILE A 89 -12.76 16.58 15.30
C ILE A 89 -13.05 16.51 16.79
N PHE A 90 -13.90 17.40 17.31
CA PHE A 90 -14.17 17.50 18.74
C PHE A 90 -14.79 16.23 19.32
N ASN A 91 -15.75 15.60 18.62
CA ASN A 91 -16.34 14.34 19.06
C ASN A 91 -15.27 13.25 19.18
N THR A 92 -14.38 13.14 18.20
CA THR A 92 -13.31 12.13 18.22
C THR A 92 -12.27 12.41 19.31
N ILE A 93 -11.86 13.67 19.46
CA ILE A 93 -10.93 14.09 20.51
C ILE A 93 -11.51 13.77 21.89
N ASN A 94 -12.76 14.17 22.16
CA ASN A 94 -13.40 13.96 23.45
C ASN A 94 -13.49 12.47 23.81
N LEU A 95 -13.88 11.63 22.85
CA LEU A 95 -13.90 10.17 23.05
C LEU A 95 -12.49 9.62 23.33
N ARG A 96 -11.48 10.09 22.60
CA ARG A 96 -10.11 9.60 22.79
C ARG A 96 -9.51 10.05 24.11
N LEU A 97 -9.72 11.30 24.52
CA LEU A 97 -9.26 11.82 25.81
C LEU A 97 -9.88 11.05 26.97
N LYS A 98 -11.20 10.77 26.93
CA LYS A 98 -11.86 9.90 27.91
C LYS A 98 -11.19 8.53 28.01
N SER A 99 -10.88 7.91 26.87
CA SER A 99 -10.17 6.63 26.82
C SER A 99 -8.75 6.70 27.40
N LEU A 100 -7.97 7.74 27.08
CA LEU A 100 -6.61 7.90 27.60
C LEU A 100 -6.59 8.14 29.11
N LEU A 101 -7.53 8.93 29.63
CA LEU A 101 -7.67 9.19 31.05
C LEU A 101 -8.13 7.93 31.79
N HIS A 102 -9.17 7.26 31.30
CA HIS A 102 -9.71 6.06 31.92
C HIS A 102 -8.70 4.89 31.92
N ASN A 103 -7.94 4.69 30.85
CA ASN A 103 -6.89 3.67 30.80
C ASN A 103 -5.72 3.99 31.76
N LYS A 104 -5.41 5.28 32.00
CA LYS A 104 -4.46 5.67 33.04
C LYS A 104 -5.00 5.37 34.43
N THR A 105 -6.30 5.58 34.67
CA THR A 105 -6.96 5.26 35.94
C THR A 105 -7.05 3.75 36.20
N LEU A 106 -7.40 2.94 35.18
CA LEU A 106 -7.46 1.48 35.32
C LEU A 106 -6.08 0.85 35.53
N LYS A 107 -5.03 1.33 34.85
CA LYS A 107 -3.66 0.85 35.08
C LYS A 107 -3.13 1.15 36.48
N GLN A 108 -3.68 2.15 37.17
CA GLN A 108 -3.36 2.43 38.58
C GLN A 108 -4.12 1.51 39.55
N ASN A 109 -5.26 0.95 39.12
CA ASN A 109 -6.08 0.03 39.93
C ASN A 109 -5.75 -1.45 39.67
N SER A 110 -5.13 -1.79 38.53
CA SER A 110 -4.85 -3.17 38.12
C SER A 110 -3.52 -3.75 38.64
N ASP A 111 -2.78 -3.03 39.50
CA ASP A 111 -1.67 -3.64 40.26
C ASP A 111 -2.17 -4.54 41.40
N ILE A 112 -3.49 -4.62 41.60
CA ILE A 112 -4.13 -5.58 42.49
C ILE A 112 -5.10 -6.40 41.62
N THR A 113 -4.77 -7.67 41.43
CA THR A 113 -5.56 -8.72 40.75
C THR A 113 -5.75 -8.59 39.24
N THR A 114 -5.07 -9.46 38.48
CA THR A 114 -5.69 -10.08 37.31
C THR A 114 -5.10 -11.48 37.11
N GLN A 115 -5.92 -12.48 37.40
CA GLN A 115 -5.68 -13.87 37.02
C GLN A 115 -5.64 -13.97 35.49
N ASN A 116 -4.70 -14.77 35.02
CA ASN A 116 -4.48 -15.08 33.62
C ASN A 116 -5.56 -16.03 33.11
N ASP A 117 -6.62 -15.53 32.50
CA ASP A 117 -7.41 -16.32 31.55
C ASP A 117 -6.84 -16.07 30.15
N LYS A 118 -5.89 -16.93 29.77
CA LYS A 118 -5.47 -17.10 28.38
C LYS A 118 -6.57 -17.90 27.68
N ASP A 119 -7.62 -17.21 27.26
CA ASP A 119 -8.49 -17.75 26.22
C ASP A 119 -7.68 -17.82 24.92
N ASP A 120 -7.59 -19.01 24.35
CA ASP A 120 -7.09 -19.25 23.00
C ASP A 120 -7.96 -18.46 22.01
N MET A 121 -7.58 -17.21 21.72
CA MET A 121 -8.25 -16.39 20.71
C MET A 121 -8.11 -17.06 19.34
N GLU A 122 -9.19 -17.72 18.91
CA GLU A 122 -9.34 -18.24 17.56
C GLU A 122 -9.00 -17.14 16.54
N ILE A 123 -7.99 -17.36 15.71
CA ILE A 123 -7.48 -16.36 14.77
C ILE A 123 -8.48 -16.24 13.62
N LYS A 124 -9.43 -15.32 13.74
CA LYS A 124 -10.36 -14.99 12.65
C LYS A 124 -9.59 -14.44 11.45
N THR A 125 -9.87 -15.00 10.27
CA THR A 125 -9.25 -14.56 9.02
C THR A 125 -9.85 -13.23 8.54
N TRP A 126 -9.12 -12.48 7.69
CA TRP A 126 -9.54 -11.16 7.20
C TRP A 126 -9.97 -11.21 5.74
N PHE A 127 -11.19 -10.75 5.46
CA PHE A 127 -11.68 -10.49 4.11
C PHE A 127 -11.51 -9.01 3.78
N THR A 128 -10.66 -8.71 2.80
CA THR A 128 -10.22 -7.34 2.50
C THR A 128 -10.75 -6.90 1.14
N ILE A 129 -11.53 -5.81 1.10
CA ILE A 129 -12.13 -5.30 -0.13
C ILE A 129 -11.82 -3.83 -0.37
N LEU A 130 -11.94 -3.38 -1.62
CA LEU A 130 -11.80 -1.97 -1.97
C LEU A 130 -12.93 -1.18 -1.31
N TYR A 131 -12.58 -0.08 -0.64
CA TYR A 131 -13.56 0.87 -0.17
C TYR A 131 -14.19 1.63 -1.34
N THR A 132 -15.50 1.45 -1.47
CA THR A 132 -16.35 2.26 -2.34
C THR A 132 -17.55 2.69 -1.52
N GLU A 133 -17.79 3.99 -1.44
CA GLU A 133 -18.93 4.57 -0.74
C GLU A 133 -20.26 3.97 -1.24
N GLY A 134 -21.13 3.59 -0.30
CA GLY A 134 -22.44 2.99 -0.58
C GLY A 134 -22.43 1.48 -0.87
N ILE A 135 -21.25 0.88 -1.03
CA ILE A 135 -21.09 -0.56 -1.27
C ILE A 135 -20.71 -1.31 0.02
N ASP A 136 -20.08 -0.63 0.97
CA ASP A 136 -19.58 -1.18 2.22
C ASP A 136 -20.68 -1.82 3.10
N GLY A 137 -21.88 -1.23 3.13
CA GLY A 137 -23.04 -1.80 3.83
C GLY A 137 -23.47 -3.16 3.28
N LYS A 138 -23.55 -3.28 1.95
CA LYS A 138 -23.97 -4.52 1.27
C LYS A 138 -22.98 -5.65 1.53
N PHE A 139 -21.67 -5.37 1.46
CA PHE A 139 -20.67 -6.38 1.77
C PHE A 139 -20.68 -6.80 3.24
N ARG A 140 -21.01 -5.89 4.16
CA ARG A 140 -21.14 -6.23 5.57
C ARG A 140 -22.26 -7.26 5.80
N GLU A 141 -23.36 -7.15 5.06
CA GLU A 141 -24.46 -8.11 5.11
C GLU A 141 -24.03 -9.47 4.55
N VAL A 142 -23.37 -9.49 3.38
CA VAL A 142 -22.88 -10.73 2.75
C VAL A 142 -21.86 -11.47 3.62
N VAL A 143 -20.98 -10.73 4.28
CA VAL A 143 -19.88 -11.30 5.08
C VAL A 143 -20.33 -11.63 6.50
N ARG A 144 -21.53 -11.21 6.93
CA ARG A 144 -22.03 -11.43 8.29
C ARG A 144 -22.08 -12.90 8.67
N ASP A 145 -22.45 -13.75 7.72
CA ASP A 145 -22.64 -15.18 7.94
C ASP A 145 -21.33 -15.98 7.69
N LEU A 146 -20.24 -15.28 7.35
CA LEU A 146 -18.90 -15.84 7.24
C LEU A 146 -18.12 -15.59 8.54
N ASP A 147 -17.35 -16.57 9.02
CA ASP A 147 -16.47 -16.38 10.18
C ASP A 147 -15.18 -15.64 9.80
N VAL A 148 -15.33 -14.43 9.26
CA VAL A 148 -14.22 -13.60 8.80
C VAL A 148 -14.42 -12.14 9.19
N ASN A 149 -13.32 -11.43 9.41
CA ASN A 149 -13.34 -10.00 9.66
C ASN A 149 -13.32 -9.22 8.34
N LEU A 150 -14.31 -8.36 8.13
CA LEU A 150 -14.35 -7.47 6.97
C LEU A 150 -13.45 -6.25 7.19
N SER A 151 -12.52 -6.02 6.25
CA SER A 151 -11.70 -4.82 6.20
C SER A 151 -11.73 -4.15 4.83
N PHE A 152 -11.41 -2.87 4.82
CA PHE A 152 -11.45 -2.04 3.63
C PHE A 152 -10.08 -1.41 3.36
N TYR A 153 -9.64 -1.43 2.10
CA TYR A 153 -8.47 -0.68 1.65
C TYR A 153 -8.87 0.37 0.60
N SER A 154 -8.11 1.45 0.50
CA SER A 154 -8.31 2.49 -0.51
C SER A 154 -7.21 2.43 -1.57
N LEU A 155 -7.55 2.75 -2.82
CA LEU A 155 -6.59 2.84 -3.94
C LEU A 155 -5.75 4.12 -3.87
N ASN A 156 -6.41 5.25 -3.63
CA ASN A 156 -5.79 6.58 -3.65
C ASN A 156 -4.98 6.82 -2.38
N LYS A 157 -3.74 6.33 -2.38
CA LYS A 157 -2.79 6.51 -1.28
C LYS A 157 -1.96 7.77 -1.50
N LEU A 158 -1.57 8.41 -0.39
CA LEU A 158 -0.72 9.61 -0.43
C LEU A 158 0.63 9.36 -1.12
N ASN A 159 1.11 8.11 -1.17
CA ASN A 159 2.37 7.76 -1.83
C ASN A 159 2.37 8.01 -3.35
N CYS A 160 1.19 8.13 -3.98
CA CYS A 160 1.07 8.53 -5.39
C CYS A 160 1.48 9.98 -5.61
N PHE A 161 1.25 10.85 -4.63
CA PHE A 161 1.62 12.27 -4.67
C PHE A 161 2.96 12.53 -3.96
N ILE A 162 3.20 11.83 -2.87
CA ILE A 162 4.36 11.95 -1.99
C ILE A 162 5.12 10.63 -2.06
N GLY A 163 5.82 10.44 -3.18
CA GLY A 163 6.68 9.28 -3.37
C GLY A 163 7.93 9.36 -2.50
N PRO A 164 8.59 8.22 -2.20
CA PRO A 164 9.96 8.25 -1.72
C PRO A 164 10.81 9.03 -2.72
N GLN A 165 11.63 9.97 -2.25
CA GLN A 165 12.61 10.70 -3.07
C GLN A 165 13.78 9.79 -3.50
N LYS A 166 13.44 8.62 -4.05
CA LYS A 166 14.38 7.64 -4.58
C LYS A 166 14.28 7.65 -6.09
N ASP A 167 15.43 7.48 -6.75
CA ASP A 167 15.49 7.39 -8.20
C ASP A 167 14.71 6.17 -8.69
N ARG A 168 13.96 6.35 -9.78
CA ARG A 168 13.24 5.25 -10.43
C ARG A 168 14.26 4.32 -11.09
N LEU A 169 14.11 3.03 -10.85
CA LEU A 169 14.89 2.02 -11.55
C LEU A 169 14.47 1.95 -13.02
N SER A 170 15.45 1.86 -13.92
CA SER A 170 15.20 1.53 -15.33
C SER A 170 14.41 0.23 -15.47
N ASN A 171 13.59 0.10 -16.52
CA ASN A 171 12.71 -1.06 -16.75
C ASN A 171 13.46 -2.40 -16.60
N LEU A 172 14.64 -2.52 -17.20
CA LEU A 172 15.45 -3.73 -17.18
C LEU A 172 15.94 -4.14 -15.78
N GLN A 173 16.08 -3.19 -14.86
CA GLN A 173 16.55 -3.43 -13.49
C GLN A 173 15.40 -3.78 -12.53
N GLN A 174 14.15 -3.61 -12.95
CA GLN A 174 12.99 -3.92 -12.13
C GLN A 174 12.79 -5.43 -11.96
N LYS A 175 12.17 -5.83 -10.85
CA LYS A 175 11.83 -7.22 -10.48
C LYS A 175 10.34 -7.33 -10.20
N ASN A 176 9.79 -8.54 -10.24
CA ASN A 176 8.36 -8.79 -10.00
C ASN A 176 7.48 -7.99 -10.97
N VAL A 177 7.84 -8.04 -12.26
CA VAL A 177 7.17 -7.28 -13.31
C VAL A 177 6.47 -8.21 -14.30
N ILE A 178 5.40 -7.68 -14.88
CA ILE A 178 4.77 -8.18 -16.09
C ILE A 178 5.34 -7.31 -17.22
N TYR A 179 5.89 -7.93 -18.23
CA TYR A 179 6.57 -7.27 -19.34
C TYR A 179 5.94 -7.66 -20.67
N LYS A 180 6.08 -6.78 -21.66
CA LYS A 180 5.61 -6.96 -23.02
C LYS A 180 6.78 -6.82 -23.99
N ILE A 181 6.91 -7.77 -24.91
CA ILE A 181 7.87 -7.74 -26.02
C ILE A 181 7.06 -7.69 -27.31
N ASN A 182 7.29 -6.67 -28.13
CA ASN A 182 6.62 -6.52 -29.43
C ASN A 182 7.47 -7.12 -30.55
N CYS A 183 6.81 -7.68 -31.55
CA CYS A 183 7.45 -7.94 -32.84
C CYS A 183 7.68 -6.61 -33.57
N LYS A 184 8.79 -6.48 -34.31
CA LYS A 184 9.08 -5.28 -35.12
C LYS A 184 8.38 -5.31 -36.47
N ASP A 185 8.11 -6.52 -36.97
CA ASP A 185 7.66 -6.74 -38.35
C ASP A 185 6.14 -6.99 -38.45
N CYS A 186 5.46 -7.18 -37.32
CA CYS A 186 4.00 -7.31 -37.27
C CYS A 186 3.43 -6.84 -35.93
N ASP A 187 2.10 -6.72 -35.83
CA ASP A 187 1.39 -6.26 -34.63
C ASP A 187 1.33 -7.30 -33.48
N ALA A 188 2.02 -8.43 -33.64
CA ALA A 188 2.04 -9.48 -32.63
C ALA A 188 2.92 -9.09 -31.44
N SER A 189 2.51 -9.53 -30.24
CA SER A 189 3.27 -9.27 -29.02
C SER A 189 3.15 -10.39 -28.00
N TYR A 190 4.19 -10.56 -27.19
CA TYR A 190 4.25 -11.53 -26.11
C TYR A 190 4.23 -10.81 -24.77
N VAL A 191 3.39 -11.29 -23.85
CA VAL A 191 3.38 -10.85 -22.46
C VAL A 191 3.85 -11.98 -21.57
N GLY A 192 4.69 -11.66 -20.60
CA GLY A 192 5.11 -12.62 -19.59
C GLY A 192 5.41 -11.96 -18.26
N GLN A 193 5.56 -12.77 -17.22
CA GLN A 193 5.97 -12.29 -15.89
C GLN A 193 7.34 -12.83 -15.46
N THR A 194 7.99 -12.10 -14.53
CA THR A 194 9.24 -12.54 -13.91
C THR A 194 9.30 -12.14 -12.44
N LYS A 195 9.84 -13.03 -11.59
CA LYS A 195 10.21 -12.71 -10.20
C LYS A 195 11.60 -12.06 -10.12
N ARG A 196 12.46 -12.39 -11.08
CA ARG A 196 13.84 -11.90 -11.17
C ARG A 196 13.88 -10.56 -11.91
N THR A 197 15.09 -10.05 -12.14
CA THR A 197 15.22 -8.82 -12.94
C THR A 197 14.73 -9.06 -14.36
N LEU A 198 14.08 -8.05 -14.96
CA LEU A 198 13.65 -8.11 -16.34
C LEU A 198 14.83 -8.37 -17.28
N LYS A 199 15.99 -7.75 -17.03
CA LYS A 199 17.25 -8.01 -17.76
C LYS A 199 17.61 -9.48 -17.83
N THR A 200 17.48 -10.23 -16.73
CA THR A 200 17.76 -11.67 -16.71
C THR A 200 16.77 -12.42 -17.59
N ARG A 201 15.47 -12.09 -17.51
CA ARG A 201 14.43 -12.78 -18.28
C ARG A 201 14.57 -12.52 -19.78
N VAL A 202 14.85 -11.28 -20.18
CA VAL A 202 15.10 -10.92 -21.59
C VAL A 202 16.32 -11.65 -22.14
N LYS A 203 17.40 -11.78 -21.35
CA LYS A 203 18.57 -12.57 -21.75
C LYS A 203 18.24 -14.04 -22.00
N GLU A 204 17.36 -14.63 -21.19
CA GLU A 204 16.95 -16.03 -21.39
C GLU A 204 16.20 -16.21 -22.70
N HIS A 205 15.26 -15.31 -23.02
CA HIS A 205 14.57 -15.33 -24.31
C HIS A 205 15.54 -15.19 -25.48
N LYS A 206 16.49 -14.23 -25.41
CA LYS A 206 17.56 -14.09 -26.41
C LYS A 206 18.44 -15.34 -26.53
N ASN A 207 18.69 -16.04 -25.42
CA ASN A 207 19.46 -17.28 -25.44
C ASN A 207 18.66 -18.43 -26.05
N ASP A 208 17.35 -18.47 -25.81
CA ASP A 208 16.47 -19.51 -26.31
C ASP A 208 16.34 -19.45 -27.83
N ILE A 209 16.22 -18.24 -28.39
CA ILE A 209 16.16 -18.02 -29.85
C ILE A 209 17.42 -18.50 -30.58
N ARG A 210 18.57 -18.50 -29.90
CA ARG A 210 19.83 -18.98 -30.48
C ARG A 210 19.92 -20.50 -30.56
N LYS A 211 18.96 -21.23 -29.98
CA LYS A 211 18.91 -22.69 -30.07
C LYS A 211 18.28 -23.08 -31.40
N SER A 212 18.90 -24.02 -32.11
CA SER A 212 18.36 -24.59 -33.34
C SER A 212 17.42 -25.77 -33.10
N ASN A 213 17.59 -26.51 -32.00
CA ASN A 213 16.86 -27.74 -31.72
C ASN A 213 16.33 -27.77 -30.27
N GLY A 214 15.12 -28.32 -30.06
CA GLY A 214 14.51 -28.56 -28.75
C GLY A 214 13.11 -27.95 -28.61
N ASN A 215 12.58 -27.91 -27.39
CA ASN A 215 11.33 -27.22 -27.07
C ASN A 215 11.56 -25.70 -27.15
N LEU A 216 11.23 -25.12 -28.30
CA LEU A 216 11.34 -23.68 -28.58
C LEU A 216 10.28 -22.90 -27.79
N SER A 217 10.64 -21.70 -27.33
CA SER A 217 9.62 -20.75 -26.83
C SER A 217 8.74 -20.23 -27.98
N VAL A 218 7.53 -19.77 -27.65
CA VAL A 218 6.61 -19.12 -28.62
C VAL A 218 7.25 -17.94 -29.37
N LEU A 219 8.19 -17.24 -28.71
CA LEU A 219 8.98 -16.18 -29.35
C LEU A 219 9.92 -16.75 -30.40
N SER A 220 10.64 -17.83 -30.06
CA SER A 220 11.57 -18.50 -30.96
C SER A 220 10.84 -19.10 -32.17
N GLU A 221 9.68 -19.71 -31.96
CA GLU A 221 8.83 -20.29 -33.01
C GLU A 221 8.33 -19.22 -33.99
N HIS A 222 7.70 -18.14 -33.48
CA HIS A 222 7.25 -17.01 -34.31
C HIS A 222 8.36 -16.42 -35.18
N ARG A 223 9.55 -16.25 -34.59
CA ARG A 223 10.72 -15.74 -35.32
C ARG A 223 11.20 -16.71 -36.39
N LEU A 224 11.26 -18.01 -36.12
CA LEU A 224 11.75 -19.00 -37.08
C LEU A 224 10.77 -19.21 -38.25
N GLU A 225 9.47 -19.22 -37.97
CA GLU A 225 8.45 -19.45 -38.99
C GLU A 225 8.26 -18.25 -39.92
N LEU A 226 8.25 -17.03 -39.37
CA LEU A 226 7.93 -15.81 -40.12
C LEU A 226 9.17 -14.99 -40.47
N ASN A 227 10.36 -15.40 -40.01
CA ASN A 227 11.61 -14.66 -40.17
C ASN A 227 11.52 -13.21 -39.63
N HIS A 228 10.76 -13.02 -38.54
CA HIS A 228 10.57 -11.74 -37.87
C HIS A 228 11.60 -11.52 -36.75
N GLU A 229 11.78 -10.27 -36.32
CA GLU A 229 12.63 -9.88 -35.19
C GLU A 229 11.83 -9.16 -34.10
N PHE A 230 12.24 -9.31 -32.85
CA PHE A 230 11.59 -8.68 -31.71
C PHE A 230 12.30 -7.39 -31.29
N ASP A 231 11.54 -6.48 -30.68
CA ASP A 231 12.10 -5.29 -30.06
C ASP A 231 12.68 -5.59 -28.68
N TRP A 232 13.96 -5.96 -28.69
CA TRP A 232 14.71 -6.26 -27.48
C TRP A 232 15.19 -5.04 -26.71
N ASP A 233 15.19 -3.87 -27.34
CA ASP A 233 15.71 -2.64 -26.76
C ASP A 233 14.57 -1.85 -26.09
N ASP A 234 13.34 -1.93 -26.64
CA ASP A 234 12.11 -1.35 -26.05
C ASP A 234 11.21 -2.41 -25.37
N VAL A 235 11.76 -3.15 -24.41
CA VAL A 235 10.94 -4.05 -23.59
C VAL A 235 10.13 -3.23 -22.57
N LYS A 236 8.80 -3.30 -22.67
CA LYS A 236 7.89 -2.52 -21.84
C LYS A 236 7.56 -3.26 -20.55
N VAL A 237 7.54 -2.55 -19.44
CA VAL A 237 6.92 -3.02 -18.19
C VAL A 237 5.48 -2.53 -18.19
N VAL A 238 4.52 -3.46 -18.21
CA VAL A 238 3.09 -3.14 -18.26
C VAL A 238 2.46 -3.11 -16.87
N ASP A 239 2.98 -3.89 -15.93
CA ASP A 239 2.54 -3.89 -14.53
C ASP A 239 3.64 -4.46 -13.60
N SER A 240 3.53 -4.24 -12.29
CA SER A 240 4.40 -4.81 -11.27
C SER A 240 3.63 -5.30 -10.05
N GLU A 241 3.83 -6.58 -9.71
CA GLU A 241 3.16 -7.21 -8.58
C GLU A 241 4.10 -8.20 -7.88
N ARG A 242 4.37 -7.96 -6.60
CA ARG A 242 5.26 -8.77 -5.77
C ARG A 242 4.73 -10.19 -5.60
N TRP A 243 3.43 -10.34 -5.38
CA TRP A 243 2.80 -11.61 -5.04
C TRP A 243 2.57 -12.47 -6.28
N LEU A 244 3.08 -13.70 -6.31
CA LEU A 244 3.02 -14.57 -7.49
C LEU A 244 1.58 -14.80 -7.98
N TYR A 245 0.65 -15.07 -7.07
CA TYR A 245 -0.75 -15.31 -7.42
C TYR A 245 -1.38 -14.09 -8.12
N LYS A 246 -1.24 -12.91 -7.54
CA LYS A 246 -1.75 -11.66 -8.13
C LYS A 246 -1.06 -11.31 -9.44
N ARG A 247 0.25 -11.57 -9.53
CA ARG A 247 1.04 -11.35 -10.75
C ARG A 247 0.64 -12.28 -11.89
N ARG A 248 0.26 -13.53 -11.60
CA ARG A 248 -0.31 -14.44 -12.59
C ARG A 248 -1.65 -13.93 -13.12
N ILE A 249 -2.51 -13.43 -12.22
CA ILE A 249 -3.78 -12.79 -12.62
C ILE A 249 -3.49 -11.58 -13.52
N SER A 250 -2.59 -10.70 -13.12
CA SER A 250 -2.19 -9.53 -13.93
C SER A 250 -1.65 -9.94 -15.31
N GLU A 251 -0.76 -10.94 -15.37
CA GLU A 251 -0.26 -11.51 -16.63
C GLU A 251 -1.40 -12.00 -17.53
N MET A 252 -2.32 -12.80 -17.00
CA MET A 252 -3.47 -13.31 -17.75
C MET A 252 -4.38 -12.19 -18.27
N LEU A 253 -4.62 -11.15 -17.47
CA LEU A 253 -5.40 -9.98 -17.89
C LEU A 253 -4.70 -9.24 -19.03
N HIS A 254 -3.39 -9.01 -18.93
CA HIS A 254 -2.63 -8.37 -19.98
C HIS A 254 -2.55 -9.19 -21.26
N ILE A 255 -2.53 -10.52 -21.17
CA ILE A 255 -2.62 -11.41 -22.34
C ILE A 255 -3.98 -11.25 -23.04
N LYS A 256 -5.09 -11.27 -22.28
CA LYS A 256 -6.44 -11.17 -22.84
C LYS A 256 -6.76 -9.80 -23.44
N LEU A 257 -6.13 -8.74 -22.95
CA LEU A 257 -6.29 -7.36 -23.48
C LEU A 257 -5.46 -7.11 -24.74
N GLN A 258 -4.66 -8.07 -25.22
CA GLN A 258 -3.92 -7.95 -26.47
C GLN A 258 -4.78 -8.38 -27.65
N ASN A 259 -4.73 -7.59 -28.74
CA ASN A 259 -5.38 -7.96 -30.00
C ASN A 259 -4.71 -9.19 -30.64
N ASN A 260 -3.39 -9.15 -30.80
CA ASN A 260 -2.58 -10.20 -31.43
C ASN A 260 -1.54 -10.74 -30.44
N SER A 261 -1.97 -11.62 -29.55
CA SER A 261 -1.11 -12.25 -28.53
C SER A 261 -0.38 -13.47 -29.10
N LEU A 262 0.92 -13.58 -28.80
CA LEU A 262 1.74 -14.78 -29.07
C LEU A 262 1.64 -15.85 -27.96
N ASN A 263 1.05 -15.51 -26.81
CA ASN A 263 0.87 -16.43 -25.70
C ASN A 263 -0.07 -17.59 -26.05
N LEU A 264 0.13 -18.74 -25.41
CA LEU A 264 -0.72 -19.91 -25.59
C LEU A 264 -2.06 -19.68 -24.87
N GLN A 265 -3.16 -20.26 -25.38
CA GLN A 265 -4.46 -20.15 -24.72
C GLN A 265 -4.42 -20.68 -23.28
N SER A 266 -3.63 -21.76 -23.06
CA SER A 266 -3.40 -22.38 -21.75
C SER A 266 -2.74 -21.45 -20.73
N ASP A 267 -2.06 -20.37 -21.17
CA ASP A 267 -1.50 -19.36 -20.27
C ASP A 267 -2.60 -18.57 -19.53
N THR A 268 -3.87 -18.67 -19.99
CA THR A 268 -5.01 -17.94 -19.44
C THR A 268 -6.11 -18.80 -18.82
N ASP A 269 -5.92 -20.13 -18.72
CA ASP A 269 -6.96 -21.07 -18.28
C ASP A 269 -7.45 -20.83 -16.85
N PHE A 270 -6.59 -20.26 -15.99
CA PHE A 270 -6.94 -19.95 -14.60
C PHE A 270 -7.74 -18.65 -14.44
N LEU A 271 -8.01 -17.90 -15.51
CA LEU A 271 -8.83 -16.71 -15.47
C LEU A 271 -10.32 -17.09 -15.58
N HIS A 272 -11.08 -16.81 -14.52
CA HIS A 272 -12.51 -17.15 -14.48
C HIS A 272 -13.31 -16.42 -15.58
N HIS A 273 -14.22 -17.13 -16.24
CA HIS A 273 -14.99 -16.61 -17.38
C HIS A 273 -15.83 -15.36 -17.07
N SER A 274 -16.21 -15.14 -15.80
CA SER A 274 -16.90 -13.92 -15.37
C SER A 274 -16.13 -12.63 -15.70
N TYR A 275 -14.79 -12.68 -15.71
CA TYR A 275 -13.95 -11.54 -16.06
C TYR A 275 -14.01 -11.19 -17.55
N LEU A 276 -14.33 -12.15 -18.43
CA LEU A 276 -14.32 -11.91 -19.89
C LEU A 276 -15.35 -10.85 -20.31
N SER A 277 -16.54 -10.88 -19.70
CA SER A 277 -17.57 -9.86 -19.96
C SER A 277 -17.11 -8.46 -19.59
N ILE A 278 -16.35 -8.32 -18.49
CA ILE A 278 -15.81 -7.05 -18.03
C ILE A 278 -14.67 -6.59 -18.94
N LEU A 279 -13.77 -7.51 -19.33
CA LEU A 279 -12.63 -7.20 -20.19
C LEU A 279 -13.06 -6.74 -21.58
N ASN A 280 -14.08 -7.38 -22.16
CA ASN A 280 -14.61 -7.00 -23.47
C ASN A 280 -15.20 -5.58 -23.48
N ASN A 281 -15.70 -5.09 -22.33
CA ASN A 281 -16.23 -3.72 -22.20
C ASN A 281 -15.13 -2.66 -21.99
N LEU A 282 -13.87 -3.07 -21.80
CA LEU A 282 -12.74 -2.13 -21.68
C LEU A 282 -12.10 -1.79 -23.04
N HIS A 283 -12.54 -2.45 -24.12
CA HIS A 283 -12.11 -2.21 -25.50
C HIS A 283 -12.99 -1.20 -26.22
#